data_AF-F7T901-F1
#
_entry.id   AF-F7T901-F1
#
_cell.length_a   1.000
_cell.length_b   1.000
_cell.length_c   1.000
_cell.angle_alpha   90.00
_cell.angle_beta   90.00
_cell.angle_gamma   90.00
#
_symmetry.space_group_name_H-M   'P 1'
#
loop_
_entity.id
_entity.type
_entity.pdbx_description
1 polymer ?
#
loop_
_entity_poly.entity_id
_entity_poly.type
_entity_poly.pdbx_seq_one_letter_code
_entity_poly.pdbx_strand_id
1 'polypeptide(L)'
;RSGLDLISAKGNVDIQAQHDILRVQAQQDITIGSANTAVEYAAPKRIRIATAAGASIVLEGGNITVTAPGRIDVKTGNKQFAGPDRLPYAFPQFTVCKQCVLDAQDGVQSITDKA
;
A
#
# COMPACT_ATOMS: atom_id res chain seq x y z
N ARG A 1 -19.99 -24.16 -31.07
CA ARG A 1 -19.89 -23.26 -29.90
C ARG A 1 -19.96 -21.85 -30.45
N SER A 2 -20.96 -21.07 -30.03
CA SER A 2 -21.14 -19.68 -30.48
C SER A 2 -20.85 -18.74 -29.32
N GLY A 3 -20.05 -17.70 -29.59
CA GLY A 3 -19.81 -16.59 -28.66
C GLY A 3 -20.72 -15.40 -28.95
N LEU A 4 -20.51 -14.31 -28.22
CA LEU A 4 -21.20 -13.04 -28.43
C LEU A 4 -20.15 -11.95 -28.69
N ASP A 5 -20.26 -11.30 -29.84
CA ASP A 5 -19.47 -10.13 -30.18
C ASP A 5 -20.37 -8.90 -30.21
N LEU A 6 -20.01 -7.86 -29.46
CA LEU A 6 -20.71 -6.57 -29.42
C LEU A 6 -19.76 -5.50 -29.95
N ILE A 7 -19.99 -5.02 -31.17
CA ILE A 7 -19.10 -4.09 -31.86
C ILE A 7 -19.90 -2.86 -32.30
N SER A 8 -19.40 -1.67 -31.98
CA SER A 8 -19.91 -0.39 -32.50
C SER A 8 -18.87 0.22 -33.44
N ALA A 9 -19.23 0.42 -34.71
CA ALA A 9 -18.33 1.03 -35.69
C ALA A 9 -18.21 2.55 -35.51
N LYS A 10 -19.24 3.20 -34.96
CA LYS A 10 -19.28 4.64 -34.70
C LYS A 10 -20.18 4.90 -33.49
N GLY A 11 -19.69 5.67 -32.53
CA GLY A 11 -20.41 6.01 -31.30
C GLY A 11 -19.97 5.18 -30.10
N ASN A 12 -20.56 5.47 -28.94
CA ASN A 12 -20.26 4.83 -27.67
C ASN A 12 -21.08 3.55 -27.48
N VAL A 13 -20.54 2.64 -26.66
CA VAL A 13 -21.26 1.49 -26.11
C VAL A 13 -21.26 1.67 -24.60
N ASP A 14 -22.44 1.92 -24.04
CA ASP A 14 -22.64 2.06 -22.60
C ASP A 14 -23.38 0.86 -22.05
N ILE A 15 -22.82 0.24 -21.01
CA ILE A 15 -23.44 -0.87 -20.29
C ILE A 15 -23.64 -0.42 -18.85
N GLN A 16 -24.89 -0.41 -18.38
CA GLN A 16 -25.25 0.10 -17.06
C GLN A 16 -26.20 -0.86 -16.34
N ALA A 17 -25.96 -1.06 -15.05
CA ALA A 17 -26.91 -1.68 -14.13
C ALA A 17 -27.36 -0.61 -13.13
N GLN A 18 -28.57 -0.06 -13.32
CA GLN A 18 -29.02 1.13 -12.58
C GLN A 18 -29.59 0.81 -11.19
N HIS A 19 -30.05 -0.41 -10.98
CA HIS A 19 -30.74 -0.82 -9.75
C HIS A 19 -30.09 -2.04 -9.10
N ASP A 20 -29.11 -2.65 -9.76
CA ASP A 20 -28.46 -3.87 -9.28
C ASP A 20 -27.01 -3.98 -9.80
N ILE A 21 -26.39 -5.13 -9.57
CA ILE A 21 -24.97 -5.39 -9.80
C ILE A 21 -24.69 -5.75 -11.27
N LEU A 22 -23.68 -5.10 -11.85
CA LEU A 22 -23.04 -5.55 -13.08
C LEU A 22 -21.90 -6.52 -12.74
N ARG A 23 -22.00 -7.77 -13.20
CA ARG A 23 -20.99 -8.82 -12.95
C ARG A 23 -20.45 -9.37 -14.27
N VAL A 24 -19.13 -9.24 -14.46
CA VAL A 24 -18.39 -9.76 -15.62
C VAL A 24 -17.42 -10.83 -15.13
N GLN A 25 -17.51 -12.04 -15.69
CA GLN A 25 -16.65 -13.16 -15.33
C GLN A 25 -16.27 -13.97 -16.56
N ALA A 26 -15.03 -14.46 -16.58
CA ALA A 26 -14.52 -15.37 -17.61
C ALA A 26 -13.84 -16.57 -16.95
N GLN A 27 -13.84 -17.71 -17.65
CA GLN A 27 -13.05 -18.88 -17.25
C GLN A 27 -11.56 -18.70 -17.55
N GLN A 28 -11.25 -17.90 -18.57
CA GLN A 28 -9.90 -17.53 -18.99
C GLN A 28 -9.68 -16.05 -18.64
N ASP A 29 -9.02 -15.31 -19.51
CA ASP A 29 -8.60 -13.93 -19.26
C ASP A 29 -9.71 -12.91 -19.57
N ILE A 30 -9.68 -11.80 -18.83
CA ILE A 30 -10.43 -10.59 -19.14
C ILE A 30 -9.41 -9.50 -19.48
N THR A 31 -9.45 -8.99 -20.71
CA THR A 31 -8.59 -7.90 -21.16
C THR A 31 -9.41 -6.63 -21.31
N ILE A 32 -9.00 -5.58 -20.61
CA ILE A 32 -9.61 -4.24 -20.70
C ILE A 32 -8.51 -3.28 -21.13
N GLY A 33 -8.74 -2.52 -22.20
CA GLY A 33 -7.76 -1.60 -22.74
C GLY A 33 -8.40 -0.47 -23.55
N SER A 34 -7.66 0.62 -23.71
CA SER A 34 -7.97 1.72 -24.62
C SER A 34 -6.88 1.81 -25.67
N ALA A 35 -7.26 2.03 -26.93
CA ALA A 35 -6.31 2.16 -28.03
C ALA A 35 -5.62 3.54 -28.05
N ASN A 36 -6.31 4.59 -27.61
CA ASN A 36 -5.88 5.98 -27.83
C ASN A 36 -5.81 6.83 -26.57
N THR A 37 -6.59 6.50 -25.53
CA THR A 37 -6.76 7.39 -24.37
C THR A 37 -6.48 6.64 -23.07
N ALA A 38 -7.44 6.58 -22.16
CA ALA A 38 -7.29 6.03 -20.83
C ALA A 38 -8.36 4.97 -20.55
N VAL A 39 -8.07 4.14 -19.55
CA VAL A 39 -9.06 3.28 -18.90
C VAL A 39 -9.26 3.85 -17.50
N GLU A 40 -10.49 4.24 -17.18
CA GLU A 40 -10.84 4.87 -15.91
C GLU A 40 -11.72 3.95 -15.08
N TYR A 41 -11.37 3.81 -13.80
CA TYR A 41 -12.17 3.08 -12.81
C TYR A 41 -12.52 4.04 -11.69
N ALA A 42 -13.81 4.29 -11.50
CA ALA A 42 -14.33 5.13 -10.44
C ALA A 42 -15.37 4.36 -9.63
N ALA A 43 -15.27 4.42 -8.30
CA ALA A 43 -16.27 3.84 -7.41
C ALA A 43 -16.47 4.75 -6.19
N PRO A 44 -17.71 4.91 -5.70
CA PRO A 44 -18.00 5.81 -4.58
C PRO A 44 -17.50 5.27 -3.24
N LYS A 45 -17.35 3.96 -3.10
CA LYS A 45 -16.96 3.31 -1.84
C LYS A 45 -15.55 2.73 -1.90
N ARG A 46 -15.31 1.82 -2.86
CA ARG A 46 -14.08 1.03 -2.90
C ARG A 46 -13.79 0.52 -4.30
N ILE A 47 -12.52 0.56 -4.68
CA ILE A 47 -11.97 -0.22 -5.79
C ILE A 47 -11.03 -1.26 -5.19
N ARG A 48 -11.21 -2.55 -5.52
CA ARG A 48 -10.35 -3.65 -5.04
C ARG A 48 -9.93 -4.53 -6.21
N ILE A 49 -8.63 -4.61 -6.42
CA ILE A 49 -8.00 -5.54 -7.35
C ILE A 49 -7.29 -6.58 -6.50
N ALA A 50 -7.63 -7.85 -6.64
CA ALA A 50 -7.07 -8.91 -5.81
C ALA A 50 -6.81 -10.17 -6.62
N THR A 51 -5.74 -10.89 -6.28
CA THR A 51 -5.44 -12.22 -6.80
C THR A 51 -5.87 -13.28 -5.80
N ALA A 52 -6.15 -14.49 -6.28
CA ALA A 52 -6.46 -15.63 -5.42
C ALA A 52 -5.31 -15.97 -4.45
N ALA A 53 -4.08 -15.63 -4.83
CA ALA A 53 -2.88 -15.81 -3.99
C ALA A 53 -2.74 -14.77 -2.86
N GLY A 54 -3.70 -13.85 -2.69
CA GLY A 54 -3.76 -12.93 -1.56
C GLY A 54 -3.09 -11.57 -1.77
N ALA A 55 -2.51 -11.29 -2.95
CA ALA A 55 -2.06 -9.94 -3.27
C ALA A 55 -3.26 -9.06 -3.64
N SER A 56 -3.31 -7.83 -3.14
CA SER A 56 -4.39 -6.89 -3.46
C SER A 56 -3.97 -5.43 -3.41
N ILE A 57 -4.69 -4.63 -4.19
CA ILE A 57 -4.63 -3.16 -4.21
C ILE A 57 -6.04 -2.67 -3.91
N VAL A 58 -6.20 -1.87 -2.87
CA VAL A 58 -7.49 -1.33 -2.42
C VAL A 58 -7.40 0.19 -2.38
N LEU A 59 -8.36 0.86 -3.02
CA LEU A 59 -8.57 2.30 -2.93
C LEU A 59 -9.87 2.52 -2.16
N GLU A 60 -9.77 3.15 -0.98
CA GLU A 60 -10.90 3.37 -0.08
C GLU A 60 -10.61 4.54 0.88
N GLY A 61 -11.60 5.41 1.10
CA GLY A 61 -11.50 6.49 2.09
C GLY A 61 -10.32 7.45 1.87
N GLY A 62 -9.90 7.65 0.62
CA GLY A 62 -8.74 8.47 0.27
C GLY A 62 -7.38 7.77 0.44
N ASN A 63 -7.35 6.53 0.92
CA ASN A 63 -6.14 5.75 1.12
C ASN A 63 -5.94 4.74 -0.02
N ILE A 64 -4.66 4.45 -0.31
CA ILE A 64 -4.24 3.36 -1.19
C ILE A 64 -3.56 2.31 -0.33
N THR A 65 -4.13 1.12 -0.25
CA THR A 65 -3.57 -0.03 0.48
C THR A 65 -3.07 -1.07 -0.51
N VAL A 66 -1.78 -1.37 -0.45
CA VAL A 66 -1.16 -2.45 -1.21
C VAL A 66 -0.80 -3.57 -0.24
N THR A 67 -1.38 -4.74 -0.43
CA THR A 67 -1.13 -5.94 0.37
C THR A 67 -0.53 -7.00 -0.52
N ALA A 68 0.60 -7.57 -0.12
CA ALA A 68 1.17 -8.74 -0.76
C ALA A 68 1.72 -9.68 0.32
N PRO A 69 1.42 -10.99 0.27
CA PRO A 69 2.01 -11.96 1.21
C PRO A 69 3.49 -12.23 0.90
N GLY A 70 3.92 -11.97 -0.34
CA GLY A 70 5.30 -12.09 -0.79
C GLY A 70 6.02 -10.74 -0.85
N ARG A 71 6.91 -10.60 -1.84
CA ARG A 71 7.71 -9.38 -2.04
C ARG A 71 6.92 -8.30 -2.77
N ILE A 72 7.06 -7.05 -2.32
CA ILE A 72 6.61 -5.86 -3.06
C ILE A 72 7.83 -5.24 -3.74
N ASP A 73 7.85 -5.28 -5.07
CA ASP A 73 8.90 -4.68 -5.88
C ASP A 73 8.53 -3.28 -6.33
N VAL A 74 9.27 -2.28 -5.84
CA VAL A 74 9.02 -0.90 -6.22
C VAL A 74 10.25 -0.31 -6.90
N LYS A 75 10.31 -0.40 -8.22
CA LYS A 75 11.40 0.17 -9.04
C LYS A 75 11.20 1.68 -9.22
N THR A 76 12.07 2.51 -8.66
CA THR A 76 12.11 3.97 -8.94
C THR A 76 13.50 4.54 -8.61
N GLY A 77 13.86 5.67 -9.22
CA GLY A 77 15.08 6.42 -8.89
C GLY A 77 14.94 7.34 -7.68
N ASN A 78 13.72 7.67 -7.26
CA ASN A 78 13.46 8.56 -6.11
C ASN A 78 12.36 7.97 -5.21
N LYS A 79 12.76 7.36 -4.10
CA LYS A 79 11.85 6.90 -3.03
C LYS A 79 11.94 7.89 -1.88
N GLN A 80 10.92 8.70 -1.69
CA GLN A 80 10.78 9.54 -0.51
C GLN A 80 9.73 8.92 0.39
N PHE A 81 10.17 8.15 1.38
CA PHE A 81 9.35 7.86 2.53
C PHE A 81 9.57 9.02 3.50
N ALA A 82 8.59 9.93 3.59
CA ALA A 82 8.56 10.90 4.67
C ALA A 82 8.43 10.09 5.97
N GLY A 83 9.55 9.96 6.70
CA GLY A 83 9.56 9.30 8.00
C GLY A 83 8.69 10.08 9.00
N PRO A 84 8.36 9.48 10.14
CA PRO A 84 7.68 10.21 11.21
C PRO A 84 8.50 11.44 11.60
N ASP A 85 7.82 12.58 11.74
CA ASP A 85 8.43 13.82 12.18
C ASP A 85 9.00 13.62 13.60
N ARG A 86 10.30 13.84 13.77
CA ARG A 86 10.96 13.73 15.08
C ARG A 86 10.82 15.07 15.79
N LEU A 87 9.85 15.20 16.68
CA LEU A 87 9.91 16.27 17.68
C LEU A 87 11.10 15.98 18.62
N PRO A 88 12.08 16.89 18.75
CA PRO A 88 13.12 16.74 19.76
C PRO A 88 12.46 16.88 21.14
N TYR A 89 12.12 15.76 21.76
CA TYR A 89 11.79 15.73 23.18
C TYR A 89 13.09 15.96 23.95
N ALA A 90 13.24 17.13 24.56
CA ALA A 90 14.35 17.41 25.45
C ALA A 90 14.31 16.40 26.61
N PHE A 91 15.33 15.57 26.71
CA PHE A 91 15.47 14.65 27.82
C PHE A 91 15.50 15.46 29.12
N PRO A 92 14.58 15.22 30.08
CA PRO A 92 14.58 15.94 31.34
C PRO A 92 15.92 15.70 32.03
N GLN A 93 16.64 16.79 32.31
CA GLN A 93 17.90 16.72 33.05
C GLN A 93 17.57 16.29 34.48
N PHE A 94 17.73 15.02 34.78
CA PHE A 94 17.65 14.54 36.15
C PHE A 94 18.88 15.05 36.88
N THR A 95 18.70 15.88 37.91
CA THR A 95 19.77 16.22 38.85
C THR A 95 20.10 14.98 39.67
N VAL A 96 20.97 14.14 39.13
CA VAL A 96 21.52 13.00 39.87
C VAL A 96 22.73 13.46 40.68
N CYS A 97 22.97 12.83 41.82
CA CYS A 97 24.10 13.19 42.66
C CYS A 97 25.41 12.91 41.90
N LYS A 98 26.40 13.82 42.00
CA LYS A 98 27.69 13.67 41.29
C LYS A 98 28.36 12.33 41.61
N GLN A 99 28.18 11.86 42.84
CA GLN A 99 28.64 10.55 43.30
C GLN A 99 27.94 9.39 42.56
N CYS A 100 26.63 9.49 42.35
CA CYS A 100 25.82 8.50 41.66
C CYS A 100 26.27 8.29 40.20
N VAL A 101 26.80 9.34 39.55
CA VAL A 101 27.37 9.23 38.20
C VAL A 101 28.70 8.50 38.21
N LEU A 102 29.56 8.80 39.19
CA LEU A 102 30.87 8.17 39.33
C LEU A 102 30.71 6.68 39.67
N ASP A 103 29.82 6.35 40.61
CA ASP A 103 29.51 4.97 40.99
C ASP A 103 28.92 4.16 39.82
N ALA A 104 28.14 4.81 38.95
CA ALA A 104 27.60 4.19 37.74
C ALA A 104 28.66 3.99 36.64
N GLN A 105 29.68 4.84 36.55
CA GLN A 105 30.81 4.65 35.62
C GLN A 105 31.71 3.49 36.05
N ASP A 106 31.90 3.32 37.35
CA ASP A 106 32.67 2.19 37.90
C ASP A 106 31.95 0.85 37.68
N GLY A 107 30.62 0.83 37.72
CA GLY A 107 29.81 -0.35 37.39
C GLY A 107 29.85 -0.79 35.92
N VAL A 108 30.32 0.06 35.00
CA VAL A 108 30.51 -0.29 33.58
C VAL A 108 31.82 -1.04 33.35
N GLN A 109 32.84 -0.87 34.21
CA GLN A 109 34.11 -1.59 34.07
C GLN A 109 33.98 -3.10 34.36
N SER A 110 32.97 -3.52 35.14
CA SER A 110 32.77 -4.95 35.46
C SER A 110 32.08 -5.78 34.37
N ILE A 111 31.67 -5.19 33.24
CA ILE A 111 31.06 -5.90 32.11
C ILE A 111 32.00 -6.11 30.91
N THR A 112 33.21 -5.55 30.93
CA THR A 112 34.23 -5.76 29.87
C THR A 112 35.31 -6.79 30.20
N ASP A 113 35.35 -7.34 31.42
CA ASP A 113 36.32 -8.39 31.81
C ASP A 113 35.78 -9.83 31.69
N LYS A 114 34.88 -10.06 30.73
CA LYS A 114 34.44 -11.40 30.36
C LYS A 114 34.34 -11.56 28.83
N ALA A 115 35.48 -11.45 28.18
CA ALA A 115 35.75 -11.98 26.84
C ALA A 115 37.04 -12.81 26.90
#